data_AF-A0A2M8S8E4-F1
#
_entry.id   AF-A0A2M8S8E4-F1
#
_cell.length_a   1.000
_cell.length_b   1.000
_cell.length_c   1.000
_cell.angle_alpha   90.00
_cell.angle_beta   90.00
_cell.angle_gamma   90.00
#
_symmetry.space_group_name_H-M   'P 1'
#
loop_
_entity.id
_entity.type
_entity.pdbx_description
1 polymer ?
#
loop_
_entity_poly.entity_id
_entity_poly.type
_entity_poly.pdbx_seq_one_letter_code
_entity_poly.pdbx_strand_id
1 'polypeptide(L)'
;MDTNESKPTNFILEAVAEDLKTGRFDYVRTRLPPEPNGYLHIGHVKAFLIDYNTAKEFGGELILRFDDTNPTKEETEFVEAIEEDAQWLGIHWAKVTFASDYFDRLYEWAVRLVKKGLAYVDDQS
;
A
#
# COMPACT_ATOMS: atom_id res chain seq x y z
N MET A 1 -10.87 -25.04 -31.65
CA MET A 1 -10.07 -25.39 -30.46
C MET A 1 -10.55 -24.45 -29.38
N ASP A 2 -11.60 -24.83 -28.66
CA ASP A 2 -12.14 -24.05 -27.54
C ASP A 2 -11.50 -24.58 -26.26
N THR A 3 -10.38 -24.00 -25.88
CA THR A 3 -9.87 -24.14 -24.51
C THR A 3 -10.67 -23.19 -23.63
N ASN A 4 -11.85 -23.65 -23.21
CA ASN A 4 -12.63 -23.03 -22.14
C ASN A 4 -11.90 -23.29 -20.81
N GLU A 5 -10.70 -22.73 -20.66
CA GLU A 5 -10.00 -22.71 -19.38
C GLU A 5 -10.78 -21.77 -18.45
N SER A 6 -11.35 -22.30 -17.38
CA SER A 6 -11.98 -21.46 -16.37
C SER A 6 -10.92 -20.51 -15.84
N LYS A 7 -11.12 -19.19 -16.02
CA LYS A 7 -10.20 -18.19 -15.46
C LYS A 7 -9.98 -18.51 -13.97
N PRO A 8 -8.72 -18.58 -13.50
CA PRO A 8 -8.45 -18.75 -12.08
C PRO A 8 -9.17 -17.65 -11.28
N THR A 9 -9.85 -18.05 -10.22
CA THR A 9 -10.59 -17.15 -9.33
C THR A 9 -9.64 -16.23 -8.59
N ASN A 10 -9.95 -14.94 -8.52
CA ASN A 10 -9.19 -13.95 -7.77
C ASN A 10 -10.11 -13.31 -6.73
N PHE A 11 -10.05 -13.83 -5.51
CA PHE A 11 -10.91 -13.41 -4.41
C PHE A 11 -10.79 -11.91 -4.08
N ILE A 12 -9.65 -11.27 -4.39
CA ILE A 12 -9.46 -9.83 -4.17
C ILE A 12 -10.32 -9.04 -5.16
N LEU A 13 -10.28 -9.39 -6.45
CA LEU A 13 -11.09 -8.73 -7.47
C LEU A 13 -12.58 -8.97 -7.24
N GLU A 14 -12.96 -10.17 -6.81
CA GLU A 14 -14.34 -10.50 -6.45
C GLU A 14 -14.83 -9.65 -5.27
N ALA A 15 -14.01 -9.49 -4.22
CA ALA A 15 -14.35 -8.66 -3.07
C ALA A 15 -14.48 -7.17 -3.46
N VAL A 16 -13.56 -6.65 -4.28
CA VAL A 16 -13.61 -5.26 -4.76
C VAL A 16 -14.85 -5.03 -5.63
N ALA A 17 -15.17 -5.96 -6.53
CA ALA A 17 -16.35 -5.87 -7.37
C ALA A 17 -17.65 -5.83 -6.57
N GLU A 18 -17.76 -6.65 -5.51
CA GLU A 18 -18.94 -6.64 -4.64
C GLU A 18 -19.01 -5.36 -3.79
N ASP A 19 -17.88 -4.86 -3.27
CA ASP A 19 -17.84 -3.58 -2.54
C ASP A 19 -18.29 -2.40 -3.42
N LEU A 20 -17.92 -2.37 -4.71
CA LEU A 20 -18.38 -1.37 -5.67
C LEU A 20 -19.86 -1.53 -6.01
N LYS A 21 -20.31 -2.78 -6.23
CA LYS A 21 -21.71 -3.09 -6.57
C LYS A 21 -22.68 -2.78 -5.44
N THR A 22 -22.27 -3.01 -4.19
CA THR A 22 -23.07 -2.68 -2.99
C THR A 22 -22.99 -1.20 -2.63
N GLY A 23 -22.11 -0.44 -3.26
CA GLY A 23 -21.90 0.98 -2.96
C GLY A 23 -21.21 1.21 -1.62
N ARG A 24 -20.51 0.22 -1.06
CA ARG A 24 -19.68 0.39 0.14
C ARG A 24 -18.55 1.39 -0.14
N PHE A 25 -18.00 1.32 -1.35
CA PHE A 25 -17.07 2.29 -1.91
C PHE A 25 -17.51 2.66 -3.33
N ASP A 26 -17.20 3.87 -3.76
CA ASP A 26 -17.47 4.41 -5.09
C ASP A 26 -16.20 4.52 -5.96
N TYR A 27 -15.03 4.24 -5.38
CA TYR A 27 -13.74 4.20 -6.09
C TYR A 27 -12.83 3.10 -5.54
N VAL A 28 -11.82 2.73 -6.34
CA VAL A 28 -10.73 1.83 -5.92
C VAL A 28 -9.45 2.64 -5.73
N ARG A 29 -8.81 2.46 -4.59
CA ARG A 29 -7.46 2.98 -4.35
C ARG A 29 -6.62 1.93 -3.62
N THR A 30 -5.54 1.50 -4.25
CA THR A 30 -4.56 0.58 -3.68
C THR A 30 -3.28 1.33 -3.33
N ARG A 31 -2.33 0.66 -2.65
CA ARG A 31 -1.02 1.25 -2.35
C ARG A 31 0.09 0.21 -2.31
N LEU A 32 1.29 0.64 -2.72
CA LEU A 32 2.55 -0.05 -2.48
C LEU A 32 3.22 0.59 -1.26
N PRO A 33 3.38 -0.15 -0.14
CA PRO A 33 3.95 0.42 1.09
C PRO A 33 5.34 -0.15 1.44
N PRO A 34 6.38 -0.05 0.58
CA PRO A 34 7.70 -0.56 0.94
C PRO A 34 8.37 0.30 2.03
N GLU A 35 9.12 -0.34 2.91
CA GLU A 35 10.06 0.35 3.78
C GLU A 35 11.31 0.72 2.95
N PRO A 36 11.79 1.99 2.97
CA PRO A 36 12.96 2.39 2.20
C PRO A 36 14.26 2.03 2.94
N ASN A 37 14.45 0.74 3.25
CA ASN A 37 15.61 0.22 3.99
C ASN A 37 16.33 -0.95 3.30
N GLY A 38 15.99 -1.20 2.02
CA GLY A 38 16.58 -2.26 1.22
C GLY A 38 16.06 -2.26 -0.22
N TYR A 39 16.77 -2.97 -1.09
CA TYR A 39 16.41 -3.12 -2.50
C TYR A 39 15.23 -4.07 -2.69
N LEU A 40 14.44 -3.86 -3.74
CA LEU A 40 13.37 -4.79 -4.07
C LEU A 40 13.95 -6.12 -4.57
N HIS A 41 13.29 -7.22 -4.19
CA HIS A 41 13.54 -8.54 -4.74
C HIS A 41 12.25 -9.13 -5.33
N ILE A 42 12.36 -10.28 -6.00
CA ILE A 42 11.24 -10.96 -6.68
C ILE A 42 10.00 -11.21 -5.80
N GLY A 43 10.17 -11.33 -4.48
CA GLY A 43 9.05 -11.44 -3.54
C GLY A 43 8.10 -10.23 -3.56
N HIS A 44 8.62 -9.02 -3.78
CA HIS A 44 7.81 -7.79 -3.84
C HIS A 44 6.96 -7.74 -5.10
N VAL A 45 7.45 -8.29 -6.21
CA VAL A 45 6.78 -8.26 -7.52
C VAL A 45 5.36 -8.79 -7.42
N LYS A 46 5.14 -9.86 -6.65
CA LYS A 46 3.79 -10.42 -6.47
C LYS A 46 2.83 -9.42 -5.82
N ALA A 47 3.21 -8.82 -4.69
CA ALA A 47 2.36 -7.85 -4.00
C ALA A 47 2.13 -6.60 -4.87
N PHE A 48 3.19 -6.12 -5.50
CA PHE A 48 3.17 -4.92 -6.33
C PHE A 48 2.23 -5.07 -7.53
N LEU A 49 2.32 -6.20 -8.23
CA LEU A 49 1.45 -6.49 -9.35
C LEU A 49 -0.01 -6.74 -8.92
N ILE A 50 -0.25 -7.30 -7.73
CA ILE A 50 -1.62 -7.46 -7.21
C ILE A 50 -2.25 -6.08 -6.99
N ASP A 51 -1.58 -5.19 -6.27
CA ASP A 51 -2.10 -3.86 -5.96
C ASP A 51 -2.26 -3.00 -7.23
N TYR A 52 -1.28 -3.02 -8.13
CA TYR A 52 -1.32 -2.29 -9.39
C TYR A 52 -2.42 -2.78 -10.32
N ASN A 53 -2.51 -4.10 -10.57
CA ASN A 53 -3.53 -4.64 -11.46
C ASN A 53 -4.93 -4.51 -10.87
N THR A 54 -5.08 -4.54 -9.55
CA THR A 54 -6.39 -4.29 -8.91
C THR A 54 -6.85 -2.86 -9.14
N ALA A 55 -5.99 -1.86 -8.94
CA ALA A 55 -6.35 -0.47 -9.28
C ALA A 55 -6.66 -0.33 -10.77
N LYS A 56 -5.83 -0.91 -11.65
CA LYS A 56 -6.01 -0.84 -13.10
C LYS A 56 -7.32 -1.48 -13.58
N GLU A 57 -7.68 -2.66 -13.08
CA GLU A 57 -8.89 -3.39 -13.48
C GLU A 57 -10.17 -2.58 -13.24
N PHE A 58 -10.20 -1.81 -12.15
CA PHE A 58 -11.36 -1.01 -11.76
C PHE A 58 -11.21 0.49 -12.07
N GLY A 59 -10.20 0.88 -12.85
CA GLY A 59 -9.95 2.29 -13.19
C GLY A 59 -9.65 3.19 -11.98
N GLY A 60 -9.12 2.59 -10.91
CA GLY A 60 -8.74 3.25 -9.67
C GLY A 60 -7.33 3.83 -9.65
N GLU A 61 -6.90 4.25 -8.47
CA GLU A 61 -5.59 4.87 -8.25
C GLU A 61 -4.65 3.94 -7.46
N LEU A 62 -3.36 3.91 -7.84
CA LEU A 62 -2.30 3.32 -7.04
C LEU A 62 -1.47 4.43 -6.37
N ILE A 63 -1.23 4.32 -5.07
CA ILE A 63 -0.32 5.21 -4.34
C ILE A 63 0.99 4.47 -4.05
N LEU A 64 2.14 5.08 -4.38
CA LEU A 64 3.43 4.62 -3.86
C LEU A 64 3.64 5.33 -2.52
N ARG A 65 3.74 4.57 -1.44
CA ARG A 65 3.92 5.12 -0.10
C ARG A 65 5.15 4.53 0.54
N PHE A 66 6.14 5.34 0.84
CA PHE A 66 7.26 4.87 1.65
C PHE A 66 6.81 4.78 3.11
N ASP A 67 6.96 3.60 3.70
CA ASP A 67 6.68 3.37 5.12
C ASP A 67 7.91 3.75 5.95
N ASP A 68 8.21 5.05 5.94
CA ASP A 68 9.42 5.66 6.46
C ASP A 68 9.28 6.07 7.95
N THR A 69 8.88 5.11 8.78
CA THR A 69 8.66 5.32 10.21
C THR A 69 9.87 4.99 11.10
N ASN A 70 10.95 4.47 10.51
CA ASN A 70 12.17 4.08 11.18
C ASN A 70 13.36 4.98 10.80
N PRO A 71 13.65 6.03 11.59
CA PRO A 71 14.64 7.04 11.23
C PRO A 71 16.10 6.54 11.17
N THR A 72 16.37 5.28 11.54
CA THR A 72 17.73 4.72 11.60
C THR A 72 18.15 3.92 10.37
N LYS A 73 17.22 3.57 9.49
CA LYS A 73 17.46 2.63 8.38
C LYS A 73 17.07 3.18 7.00
N GLU A 74 16.71 4.45 6.94
CA GLU A 74 16.10 5.04 5.76
C GLU A 74 17.12 5.89 5.02
N GLU A 75 17.38 5.49 3.78
CA GLU A 75 18.31 6.20 2.90
C GLU A 75 17.60 6.58 1.59
N THR A 76 17.88 7.78 1.09
CA THR A 76 17.35 8.26 -0.20
C THR A 76 17.67 7.30 -1.34
N GLU A 77 18.80 6.57 -1.27
CA GLU A 77 19.14 5.56 -2.28
C GLU A 77 18.08 4.47 -2.44
N PHE A 78 17.45 4.03 -1.34
CA PHE A 78 16.43 2.99 -1.41
C PHE A 78 15.13 3.52 -1.98
N VAL A 79 14.78 4.77 -1.68
CA VAL A 79 13.62 5.46 -2.29
C VAL A 79 13.77 5.47 -3.81
N GLU A 80 14.92 5.95 -4.30
CA GLU A 80 15.22 6.05 -5.73
C GLU A 80 15.23 4.66 -6.41
N ALA A 81 15.90 3.68 -5.80
CA ALA A 81 15.97 2.32 -6.35
C ALA A 81 14.58 1.64 -6.41
N ILE A 82 13.75 1.81 -5.38
CA ILE A 82 12.38 1.27 -5.36
C ILE A 82 11.54 1.90 -6.47
N GLU A 83 11.64 3.22 -6.69
CA GLU A 83 10.93 3.89 -7.77
C GLU A 83 11.39 3.39 -9.14
N GLU A 84 12.71 3.26 -9.35
CA GLU A 84 13.30 2.74 -10.58
C GLU A 84 12.81 1.31 -10.87
N ASP A 85 12.91 0.40 -9.90
CA ASP A 85 12.49 -0.99 -10.04
C ASP A 85 10.98 -1.10 -10.34
N ALA A 86 10.15 -0.31 -9.65
CA ALA A 86 8.71 -0.29 -9.89
C ALA A 86 8.37 0.23 -11.29
N GLN A 87 9.05 1.29 -11.76
CA GLN A 87 8.89 1.80 -13.12
C GLN A 87 9.36 0.79 -14.17
N TRP A 88 10.48 0.10 -13.91
CA TRP A 88 11.01 -0.96 -14.77
C TRP A 88 10.01 -2.12 -14.93
N LEU A 89 9.26 -2.44 -13.88
CA LEU A 89 8.15 -3.40 -13.91
C LEU A 89 6.90 -2.89 -14.66
N GLY A 90 6.89 -1.65 -15.14
CA GLY A 90 5.75 -1.04 -15.83
C GLY A 90 4.60 -0.61 -14.88
N ILE A 91 4.92 -0.40 -13.61
CA ILE A 91 3.98 0.09 -12.61
C ILE A 91 3.94 1.60 -12.66
N HIS A 92 2.72 2.14 -12.67
CA HIS A 92 2.48 3.58 -12.59
C HIS A 92 1.65 3.89 -11.35
N TRP A 93 1.99 4.96 -10.65
CA TRP A 93 1.29 5.43 -9.47
C TRP A 93 0.81 6.88 -9.67
N ALA A 94 -0.27 7.23 -8.99
CA ALA A 94 -0.85 8.56 -9.05
C ALA A 94 -0.06 9.57 -8.20
N LYS A 95 0.50 9.12 -7.07
CA LYS A 95 1.22 9.98 -6.13
C LYS A 95 2.23 9.19 -5.30
N VAL A 96 3.35 9.84 -4.99
CA VAL A 96 4.30 9.42 -3.95
C VAL A 96 3.94 10.07 -2.62
N THR A 97 3.93 9.29 -1.54
CA THR A 97 3.67 9.77 -0.17
C THR A 97 4.65 9.15 0.82
N PHE A 98 4.88 9.83 1.93
CA PHE A 98 5.72 9.34 3.03
C PHE A 98 4.85 9.14 4.27
N ALA A 99 5.07 8.07 5.02
CA ALA A 99 4.36 7.83 6.28
C ALA A 99 4.73 8.89 7.33
N SER A 100 5.98 9.35 7.32
CA SER A 100 6.51 10.40 8.21
C SER A 100 5.77 11.74 8.07
N ASP A 101 5.28 12.10 6.88
CA ASP A 101 4.43 13.28 6.65
C ASP A 101 3.16 13.29 7.51
N TYR A 102 2.75 12.13 8.04
CA TYR A 102 1.57 11.98 8.88
C TYR A 102 1.87 11.93 10.38
N PHE A 103 3.12 12.08 10.83
CA PHE A 103 3.48 11.93 12.25
C PHE A 103 2.71 12.86 13.18
N ASP A 104 2.54 14.13 12.82
CA ASP A 104 1.74 15.07 13.63
C ASP A 104 0.31 14.56 13.83
N ARG A 105 -0.31 14.05 12.75
CA ARG A 105 -1.66 13.49 12.79
C ARG A 105 -1.73 12.20 13.60
N LEU A 106 -0.73 11.33 13.45
CA LEU A 106 -0.64 10.08 14.21
C LEU A 106 -0.47 10.36 15.71
N TYR A 107 0.36 11.33 16.07
CA TYR A 107 0.53 11.79 17.45
C TYR A 107 -0.78 12.35 18.03
N GLU A 108 -1.49 13.21 17.28
CA GLU A 108 -2.79 13.71 17.71
C GLU A 108 -3.79 12.57 17.97
N TRP A 109 -3.82 11.56 17.11
CA TRP A 109 -4.67 10.39 17.30
C TRP A 109 -4.25 9.56 18.52
N ALA A 110 -2.96 9.38 18.77
CA ALA A 110 -2.47 8.73 19.98
C ALA A 110 -2.94 9.48 21.24
N VAL A 111 -2.83 10.81 21.28
CA VAL A 111 -3.35 11.63 22.38
C VAL A 111 -4.87 11.46 22.54
N ARG A 112 -5.63 11.39 21.45
CA ARG A 112 -7.08 11.13 21.50
C ARG A 112 -7.40 9.74 22.06
N LEU A 113 -6.61 8.72 21.71
CA LEU A 113 -6.78 7.37 22.25
C LEU A 113 -6.50 7.32 23.76
N VAL A 114 -5.45 7.98 24.23
CA VAL A 114 -5.15 8.12 25.66
C VAL A 114 -6.30 8.82 26.40
N LYS A 115 -6.79 9.96 25.86
CA LYS A 115 -7.92 10.69 26.46
C LYS A 115 -9.23 9.89 26.50
N LYS A 116 -9.40 8.91 25.60
CA LYS A 116 -10.55 7.99 25.58
C LYS A 116 -10.37 6.77 26.48
N GLY A 117 -9.23 6.60 27.14
CA GLY A 117 -8.90 5.39 27.90
C GLY A 117 -8.67 4.15 27.00
N LEU A 118 -8.34 4.36 25.73
CA LEU A 118 -8.08 3.29 24.74
C LEU A 118 -6.59 3.04 24.50
N ALA A 119 -5.73 3.82 25.15
CA ALA A 119 -4.27 3.66 25.14
C ALA A 119 -3.70 4.11 26.48
N TYR A 120 -2.56 3.55 26.87
CA TYR A 120 -1.82 3.89 28.09
C TYR A 120 -0.31 3.88 27.82
N VAL A 121 0.48 4.48 28.71
CA VAL A 121 1.95 4.41 28.67
C VAL A 121 2.38 3.20 29.48
N ASP A 122 3.20 2.33 28.88
CA ASP A 122 3.78 1.18 29.56
C ASP A 122 5.20 1.50 30.02
N ASP A 123 5.43 1.47 31.33
CA ASP A 123 6.72 1.73 31.97
C ASP A 123 7.47 0.42 32.30
N GLN A 124 6.98 -0.73 31.82
CA GLN A 124 7.64 -2.02 32.04
C GLN A 124 8.95 -2.12 31.23
N SER A 125 10.03 -2.48 31.92
CA SER A 125 11.37 -2.74 31.36
C SER A 125 11.55 -4.17 30.88
#